data_AF-A0A813K2D4-F1
#
_entry.id   AF-A0A813K2D4-F1
#
_cell.length_a   1.000
_cell.length_b   1.000
_cell.length_c   1.000
_cell.angle_alpha   90.00
_cell.angle_beta   90.00
_cell.angle_gamma   90.00
#
_symmetry.space_group_name_H-M   'P 1'
#
loop_
_entity.id
_entity.type
_entity.pdbx_description
1 polymer ?
#
loop_
_entity_poly.entity_id
_entity_poly.type
_entity_poly.pdbx_seq_one_letter_code
_entity_poly.pdbx_strand_id
1 'polypeptide(L)'
;VEMLKRIGLDASLEGGLPVALKAKPSERGPFAEKVVAYSEGLLTKHVAAVEAKLGGMEVEAGNRGKAVEDAEVTLAASVQAKEHAQESLAAAGAELAQKEKELAAAKKAEKALEPSSKKLGATLEEAKEKLEAIQALAAKFQLLCEKEAEPAEPVLPAMEPMGSDEAQTAAESAPQS
;
A
#
# COMPACT_ATOMS: atom_id res chain seq x y z
N VAL A 1 46.22 -49.04 -31.73
CA VAL A 1 47.27 -49.08 -30.67
C VAL A 1 47.13 -47.90 -29.69
N GLU A 2 46.90 -46.67 -30.16
CA GLU A 2 46.70 -45.52 -29.25
C GLU A 2 45.53 -45.67 -28.26
N MET A 3 44.40 -46.25 -28.69
CA MET A 3 43.28 -46.54 -27.79
C MET A 3 43.68 -47.47 -26.64
N LEU A 4 44.55 -48.46 -26.92
CA LEU A 4 45.06 -49.39 -25.90
C LEU A 4 45.95 -48.68 -24.87
N LYS A 5 46.74 -47.68 -25.32
CA LYS A 5 47.50 -46.80 -24.41
C LYS A 5 46.59 -45.99 -23.50
N ARG A 6 45.50 -45.44 -24.05
CA ARG A 6 44.54 -44.62 -23.28
C ARG A 6 43.80 -45.43 -22.21
N ILE A 7 43.58 -46.72 -22.42
CA ILE A 7 42.97 -47.61 -21.42
C ILE A 7 44.00 -48.20 -20.44
N GLY A 8 45.29 -47.86 -20.56
CA GLY A 8 46.34 -48.29 -19.65
C GLY A 8 46.97 -49.64 -19.97
N LEU A 9 46.98 -50.08 -21.23
CA LEU A 9 47.72 -51.27 -21.63
C LEU A 9 49.23 -51.01 -21.46
N ASP A 10 49.89 -51.91 -20.75
CA ASP A 10 51.34 -51.85 -20.52
C ASP A 10 52.10 -51.84 -21.86
N ALA A 11 53.11 -50.99 -21.98
CA ALA A 11 53.93 -50.86 -23.19
C ALA A 11 54.58 -52.20 -23.61
N SER A 12 54.87 -53.08 -22.65
CA SER A 12 55.38 -54.43 -22.91
C SER A 12 54.36 -55.35 -23.60
N LEU A 13 53.05 -55.12 -23.38
CA LEU A 13 51.95 -55.88 -23.99
C LEU A 13 51.51 -55.28 -25.34
N GLU A 14 51.84 -54.01 -25.59
CA GLU A 14 51.54 -53.31 -26.84
C GLU A 14 52.13 -54.02 -28.07
N GLY A 15 53.36 -54.53 -27.95
CA GLY A 15 54.02 -55.31 -29.01
C GLY A 15 53.57 -56.77 -29.07
N GLY A 16 53.16 -57.36 -27.94
CA GLY A 16 52.74 -58.75 -27.84
C GLY A 16 51.33 -59.01 -28.39
N LEU A 17 50.42 -58.05 -28.22
CA LEU A 17 49.01 -58.22 -28.62
C LEU A 17 48.84 -58.38 -30.15
N PRO A 18 49.46 -57.57 -31.03
CA PRO A 18 49.38 -57.77 -32.48
C PRO A 18 49.91 -59.14 -32.93
N VAL A 19 50.95 -59.66 -32.26
CA VAL A 19 51.51 -60.98 -32.55
C VAL A 19 50.54 -62.08 -32.09
N ALA A 20 49.97 -61.94 -30.89
CA ALA A 20 48.99 -62.87 -30.35
C ALA A 20 47.69 -62.94 -31.19
N LEU A 21 47.25 -61.80 -31.73
CA LEU A 21 46.05 -61.71 -32.57
C LEU A 21 46.26 -62.24 -33.99
N LYS A 22 47.51 -62.26 -34.50
CA LYS A 22 47.85 -62.84 -35.82
C LYS A 22 47.91 -64.37 -35.79
N ALA A 23 48.23 -64.96 -34.65
CA ALA A 23 48.21 -66.42 -34.47
C ALA A 23 46.77 -66.94 -34.37
N LYS A 24 46.48 -68.09 -35.00
CA LYS A 24 45.18 -68.76 -34.83
C LYS A 24 45.00 -69.13 -33.36
N PRO A 25 43.77 -69.13 -32.82
CA PRO A 25 43.53 -69.48 -31.41
C PRO A 25 44.18 -70.80 -30.99
N SER A 26 44.17 -71.82 -31.87
CA SER A 26 44.82 -73.13 -31.63
C SER A 26 46.35 -73.13 -31.67
N GLU A 27 46.96 -72.05 -32.19
CA GLU A 27 48.41 -71.89 -32.36
C GLU A 27 48.98 -70.86 -31.36
N ARG A 28 48.13 -70.27 -30.50
CA ARG A 28 48.56 -69.31 -29.47
C ARG A 28 49.30 -70.04 -28.35
N GLY A 29 50.55 -69.64 -28.11
CA GLY A 29 51.26 -70.09 -26.91
C GLY A 29 50.68 -69.47 -25.62
N PRO A 30 51.08 -69.97 -24.43
CA PRO A 30 50.56 -69.50 -23.14
C PRO A 30 50.72 -68.00 -22.90
N PHE A 31 51.76 -67.38 -23.46
CA PHE A 31 51.94 -65.93 -23.40
C PHE A 31 50.86 -65.22 -24.22
N ALA A 32 50.63 -65.63 -25.47
CA ALA A 32 49.64 -65.03 -26.35
C ALA A 32 48.22 -65.13 -25.77
N GLU A 33 47.87 -66.26 -25.15
CA GLU A 33 46.60 -66.43 -24.43
C GLU A 33 46.46 -65.45 -23.27
N LYS A 34 47.51 -65.30 -22.45
CA LYS A 34 47.50 -64.34 -21.32
C LYS A 34 47.42 -62.89 -21.79
N VAL A 35 48.11 -62.51 -22.86
CA VAL A 35 48.05 -61.14 -23.42
C VAL A 35 46.64 -60.83 -23.92
N VAL A 36 45.99 -61.77 -24.60
CA VAL A 36 44.60 -61.61 -25.06
C VAL A 36 43.65 -61.51 -23.88
N ALA A 37 43.71 -62.44 -22.92
CA ALA A 37 42.84 -62.45 -21.75
C ALA A 37 43.00 -61.17 -20.89
N TYR A 38 44.23 -60.69 -20.69
CA TYR A 38 44.48 -59.43 -19.97
C TYR A 38 43.90 -58.23 -20.72
N SER A 39 44.10 -58.18 -22.04
CA SER A 39 43.63 -57.08 -22.89
C SER A 39 42.09 -57.04 -22.96
N GLU A 40 41.45 -58.21 -23.04
CA GLU A 40 39.98 -58.35 -22.94
C GLU A 40 39.48 -57.86 -21.58
N GLY A 41 40.09 -58.32 -20.48
CA GLY A 41 39.72 -57.86 -19.14
C GLY A 41 39.90 -56.35 -18.94
N LEU A 42 40.94 -55.76 -19.52
CA LEU A 42 41.17 -54.32 -19.47
C LEU A 42 40.11 -53.55 -20.29
N LEU A 43 39.77 -54.06 -21.47
CA LEU A 43 38.72 -53.47 -22.32
C LEU A 43 37.35 -53.54 -21.61
N THR A 44 36.98 -54.68 -21.04
CA THR A 44 35.73 -54.83 -20.28
C THR A 44 35.66 -53.87 -19.10
N LYS A 45 36.76 -53.71 -18.34
CA LYS A 45 36.83 -52.73 -17.23
C LYS A 45 36.66 -51.30 -17.75
N HIS A 46 37.28 -50.96 -18.87
CA HIS A 46 37.14 -49.63 -19.46
C HIS A 46 35.72 -49.36 -19.95
N VAL A 47 35.08 -50.32 -20.61
CA VAL A 47 33.67 -50.23 -21.04
C VAL A 47 32.77 -49.98 -19.83
N ALA A 48 32.89 -50.79 -18.78
CA ALA A 48 32.12 -50.60 -17.55
C ALA A 48 32.36 -49.24 -16.89
N ALA A 49 33.60 -48.73 -16.92
CA ALA A 49 33.92 -47.40 -16.41
C ALA A 49 33.30 -46.26 -17.25
N VAL A 50 33.24 -46.43 -18.58
CA VAL A 50 32.58 -45.46 -19.47
C VAL A 50 31.07 -45.51 -19.29
N GLU A 51 30.47 -46.70 -19.19
CA GLU A 51 29.03 -46.87 -18.89
C GLU A 51 28.66 -46.22 -17.55
N ALA A 52 29.47 -46.44 -16.50
CA ALA A 52 29.25 -45.80 -15.20
C ALA A 52 29.34 -44.28 -15.28
N LYS A 53 30.30 -43.74 -16.05
CA LYS A 53 30.41 -42.29 -16.30
C LYS A 53 29.20 -41.76 -17.05
N LEU A 54 28.75 -42.47 -18.08
CA LEU A 54 27.60 -42.08 -18.89
C LEU A 54 26.33 -42.01 -18.03
N GLY A 55 26.08 -43.05 -17.22
CA GLY A 55 24.97 -43.04 -16.27
C GLY A 55 25.08 -41.91 -15.25
N GLY A 56 26.29 -41.59 -14.77
CA GLY A 56 26.54 -40.44 -13.90
C GLY A 56 26.19 -39.10 -14.58
N MET A 57 26.53 -38.94 -15.86
CA MET A 57 26.21 -37.74 -16.63
C MET A 57 24.71 -37.57 -16.86
N GLU A 58 23.96 -38.65 -17.09
CA GLU A 58 22.50 -38.60 -17.24
C GLU A 58 21.81 -38.16 -15.93
N VAL A 59 22.27 -38.70 -14.79
CA VAL A 59 21.77 -38.28 -13.46
C VAL A 59 22.08 -36.81 -13.21
N GLU A 60 23.31 -36.36 -13.51
CA GLU A 60 23.69 -34.96 -13.35
C GLU A 60 22.89 -34.04 -14.27
N ALA A 61 22.67 -34.42 -15.53
CA ALA A 61 21.84 -33.66 -16.46
C ALA A 61 20.40 -33.54 -15.96
N GLY A 62 19.82 -34.63 -15.43
CA GLY A 62 18.50 -34.60 -14.82
C GLY A 62 18.41 -33.67 -13.60
N ASN A 63 19.42 -33.68 -12.73
CA ASN A 63 19.49 -32.79 -11.57
C ASN A 63 19.61 -31.31 -12.00
N ARG A 64 20.44 -31.03 -13.01
CA ARG A 64 20.56 -29.68 -13.58
C ARG A 64 19.25 -29.21 -14.21
N GLY A 65 18.56 -30.10 -14.94
CA GLY A 65 17.25 -29.81 -15.53
C GLY A 65 16.23 -29.40 -14.45
N LYS A 66 16.08 -30.21 -13.39
CA LYS A 66 15.20 -29.89 -12.26
C LYS A 66 15.56 -28.56 -11.58
N ALA A 67 16.86 -28.31 -11.38
CA ALA A 67 17.30 -27.05 -10.77
C ALA A 67 16.94 -25.82 -11.64
N VAL A 68 16.98 -25.95 -12.96
CA VAL A 68 16.53 -24.90 -13.89
C VAL A 68 15.01 -24.71 -13.80
N GLU A 69 14.23 -25.79 -13.84
CA GLU A 69 12.76 -25.74 -13.68
C GLU A 69 12.36 -25.07 -12.36
N ASP A 70 12.97 -25.47 -11.24
CA ASP A 70 12.72 -24.87 -9.91
C ASP A 70 13.08 -23.37 -9.88
N ALA A 71 14.18 -23.00 -10.53
CA ALA A 71 14.61 -21.60 -10.62
C ALA A 71 13.64 -20.77 -11.48
N GLU A 72 13.14 -21.31 -12.60
CA GLU A 72 12.15 -20.66 -13.46
C GLU A 72 10.82 -20.44 -12.73
N VAL A 73 10.34 -21.44 -11.98
CA VAL A 73 9.14 -21.32 -11.13
C VAL A 73 9.33 -20.24 -10.07
N THR A 74 10.48 -20.23 -9.40
CA THR A 74 10.80 -19.22 -8.36
C THR A 74 10.88 -17.81 -8.96
N LEU A 75 11.48 -17.67 -10.15
CA LEU A 75 11.58 -16.41 -10.86
C LEU A 75 10.19 -15.90 -11.26
N ALA A 76 9.34 -16.75 -11.83
CA ALA A 76 7.98 -16.38 -12.21
C ALA A 76 7.15 -15.91 -11.00
N ALA A 77 7.23 -16.63 -9.88
CA ALA A 77 6.56 -16.22 -8.64
C ALA A 77 7.08 -14.87 -8.11
N SER A 78 8.40 -14.65 -8.18
CA SER A 78 9.02 -13.39 -7.75
C SER A 78 8.62 -12.20 -8.62
N VAL A 79 8.49 -12.41 -9.94
CA VAL A 79 8.00 -11.39 -10.88
C VAL A 79 6.56 -11.01 -10.56
N GLN A 80 5.67 -11.99 -10.37
CA GLN A 80 4.27 -11.73 -9.99
C GLN A 80 4.17 -10.98 -8.66
N ALA A 81 4.95 -11.37 -7.65
CA ALA A 81 4.96 -10.69 -6.36
C ALA A 81 5.42 -9.23 -6.49
N LYS A 82 6.42 -8.96 -7.34
CA LYS A 82 6.89 -7.61 -7.62
C LYS A 82 5.82 -6.77 -8.32
N GLU A 83 5.14 -7.31 -9.34
CA GLU A 83 4.07 -6.62 -10.06
C GLU A 83 2.94 -6.24 -9.10
N HIS A 84 2.47 -7.19 -8.28
CA HIS A 84 1.45 -6.93 -7.26
C HIS A 84 1.88 -5.84 -6.26
N ALA A 85 3.14 -5.87 -5.80
CA ALA A 85 3.67 -4.84 -4.90
C ALA A 85 3.70 -3.45 -5.57
N GLN A 86 4.01 -3.37 -6.86
CA GLN A 86 4.00 -2.12 -7.62
C GLN A 86 2.58 -1.57 -7.80
N GLU A 87 1.61 -2.43 -8.11
CA GLU A 87 0.19 -2.04 -8.19
C GLU A 87 -0.33 -1.54 -6.85
N SER A 88 -0.01 -2.25 -5.76
CA SER A 88 -0.39 -1.84 -4.40
C SER A 88 0.22 -0.50 -4.01
N LEU A 89 1.50 -0.26 -4.35
CA LEU A 89 2.16 1.01 -4.09
C LEU A 89 1.51 2.15 -4.89
N ALA A 90 1.16 1.92 -6.15
CA ALA A 90 0.48 2.90 -6.99
C ALA A 90 -0.91 3.26 -6.42
N ALA A 91 -1.67 2.26 -5.98
CA ALA A 91 -2.98 2.46 -5.34
C ALA A 91 -2.86 3.27 -4.04
N ALA A 92 -1.90 2.91 -3.17
CA ALA A 92 -1.65 3.63 -1.93
C ALA A 92 -1.21 5.09 -2.18
N GLY A 93 -0.39 5.33 -3.21
CA GLY A 93 0.01 6.67 -3.63
C GLY A 93 -1.17 7.52 -4.11
N ALA A 94 -2.11 6.92 -4.86
CA ALA A 94 -3.32 7.60 -5.30
C ALA A 94 -4.25 7.95 -4.12
N GLU A 95 -4.43 7.01 -3.18
CA GLU A 95 -5.22 7.23 -1.97
C GLU A 95 -4.62 8.34 -1.10
N LEU A 96 -3.31 8.33 -0.87
CA LEU A 96 -2.62 9.37 -0.11
C LEU A 96 -2.84 10.75 -0.74
N ALA A 97 -2.65 10.87 -2.05
CA ALA A 97 -2.85 12.13 -2.77
C ALA A 97 -4.31 12.62 -2.69
N GLN A 98 -5.29 11.72 -2.69
CA GLN A 98 -6.69 12.07 -2.45
C GLN A 98 -6.91 12.56 -1.02
N LYS A 99 -6.38 11.86 -0.01
CA LYS A 99 -6.51 12.23 1.39
C LYS A 99 -5.85 13.57 1.71
N GLU A 100 -4.72 13.88 1.08
CA GLU A 100 -4.09 15.19 1.19
C GLU A 100 -4.96 16.32 0.63
N LYS A 101 -5.62 16.08 -0.52
CA LYS A 101 -6.59 17.04 -1.09
C LYS A 101 -7.79 17.24 -0.17
N GLU A 102 -8.37 16.16 0.36
CA GLU A 102 -9.48 16.20 1.31
C GLU A 102 -9.09 16.99 2.58
N LEU A 103 -7.91 16.72 3.14
CA LEU A 103 -7.37 17.42 4.30
C LEU A 103 -7.14 18.91 4.02
N ALA A 104 -6.59 19.26 2.86
CA ALA A 104 -6.40 20.66 2.47
C ALA A 104 -7.73 21.40 2.33
N ALA A 105 -8.74 20.74 1.74
CA ALA A 105 -10.09 21.28 1.62
C ALA A 105 -10.76 21.47 2.99
N ALA A 106 -10.64 20.49 3.89
CA ALA A 106 -11.16 20.55 5.25
C ALA A 106 -10.53 21.71 6.04
N LYS A 107 -9.20 21.85 6.00
CA LYS A 107 -8.49 22.99 6.63
C LYS A 107 -8.94 24.34 6.08
N LYS A 108 -9.23 24.42 4.78
CA LYS A 108 -9.77 25.66 4.17
C LYS A 108 -11.18 25.95 4.68
N ALA A 109 -12.04 24.93 4.77
CA ALA A 109 -13.40 25.07 5.28
C ALA A 109 -13.40 25.49 6.75
N GLU A 110 -12.54 24.89 7.58
CA GLU A 110 -12.34 25.27 8.99
C GLU A 110 -11.98 26.75 9.13
N LYS A 111 -10.96 27.22 8.37
CA LYS A 111 -10.58 28.64 8.35
C LYS A 111 -11.70 29.56 7.88
N ALA A 112 -12.54 29.12 6.95
CA ALA A 112 -13.67 29.90 6.47
C ALA A 112 -14.81 30.03 7.50
N LEU A 113 -14.92 29.10 8.45
CA LEU A 113 -15.91 29.15 9.53
C LEU A 113 -15.51 30.10 10.67
N GLU A 114 -14.21 30.34 10.86
CA GLU A 114 -13.67 31.22 11.91
C GLU A 114 -14.34 32.63 11.96
N PRO A 115 -14.47 33.39 10.86
CA PRO A 115 -15.12 34.69 10.90
C PRO A 115 -16.62 34.62 11.23
N SER A 116 -17.32 33.59 10.75
CA SER A 116 -18.74 33.39 11.06
C SER A 116 -18.94 33.08 12.55
N SER A 117 -18.09 32.23 13.12
CA SER A 117 -18.07 31.93 14.55
C SER A 117 -17.83 33.19 15.39
N LYS A 118 -16.82 34.01 15.03
CA LYS A 118 -16.56 35.30 15.69
C LYS A 118 -17.76 36.25 15.62
N LYS A 119 -18.41 36.35 14.45
CA LYS A 119 -19.60 37.20 14.27
C LYS A 119 -20.78 36.72 15.11
N LEU A 120 -21.06 35.42 15.11
CA LEU A 120 -22.13 34.84 15.94
C LEU A 120 -21.85 35.03 17.43
N GLY A 121 -20.58 34.88 17.86
CA GLY A 121 -20.17 35.18 19.23
C GLY A 121 -20.45 36.63 19.60
N ALA A 122 -20.08 37.59 18.76
CA ALA A 122 -20.37 39.01 18.99
C ALA A 122 -21.87 39.31 19.06
N THR A 123 -22.67 38.76 18.13
CA THR A 123 -24.13 38.93 18.14
C THR A 123 -24.80 38.31 19.37
N LEU A 124 -24.26 37.18 19.87
CA LEU A 124 -24.76 36.52 21.07
C LEU A 124 -24.50 37.39 22.31
N GLU A 125 -23.30 37.95 22.45
CA GLU A 125 -23.00 38.88 23.56
C GLU A 125 -23.86 40.14 23.50
N GLU A 126 -24.05 40.74 22.31
CA GLU A 126 -24.96 41.89 22.14
C GLU A 126 -26.41 41.53 22.53
N ALA A 127 -26.89 40.33 22.17
CA ALA A 127 -28.22 39.87 22.52
C ALA A 127 -28.38 39.64 24.03
N LYS A 128 -27.34 39.16 24.73
CA LYS A 128 -27.33 39.04 26.19
C LYS A 128 -27.41 40.40 26.86
N GLU A 129 -26.61 41.37 26.42
CA GLU A 129 -26.64 42.74 26.97
C GLU A 129 -28.04 43.37 26.82
N LYS A 130 -28.68 43.20 25.65
CA LYS A 130 -30.05 43.67 25.42
C LYS A 130 -31.06 42.97 26.33
N LEU A 131 -30.92 41.66 26.51
CA LEU A 131 -31.80 40.89 27.40
C LEU A 131 -31.69 41.36 28.85
N GLU A 132 -30.47 41.56 29.36
CA GLU A 132 -30.21 42.08 30.70
C GLU A 132 -30.81 43.49 30.88
N ALA A 133 -30.68 44.35 29.88
CA ALA A 133 -31.29 45.68 29.91
C ALA A 133 -32.82 45.64 29.97
N ILE A 134 -33.45 44.75 29.19
CA ILE A 134 -34.90 44.53 29.21
C ILE A 134 -35.35 43.97 30.55
N GLN A 135 -34.63 43.00 31.11
CA GLN A 135 -34.93 42.44 32.43
C GLN A 135 -34.83 43.51 33.52
N ALA A 136 -33.81 44.37 33.47
CA ALA A 136 -33.67 45.49 34.41
C ALA A 136 -34.82 46.50 34.27
N LEU A 137 -35.28 46.79 33.04
CA LEU A 137 -36.43 47.66 32.80
C LEU A 137 -37.74 47.04 33.33
N ALA A 138 -37.95 45.74 33.07
CA ALA A 138 -39.11 45.01 33.57
C ALA A 138 -39.17 45.01 35.10
N ALA A 139 -38.03 44.79 35.77
CA ALA A 139 -37.95 44.88 37.24
C ALA A 139 -38.31 46.28 37.76
N LYS A 140 -37.83 47.35 37.10
CA LYS A 140 -38.21 48.74 37.45
C LYS A 140 -39.72 48.99 37.26
N PHE A 141 -40.29 48.48 36.18
CA PHE A 141 -41.72 48.61 35.90
C PHE A 141 -42.57 47.90 36.95
N GLN A 142 -42.18 46.68 37.35
CA GLN A 142 -42.85 45.94 38.42
C GLN A 142 -42.88 46.72 39.74
N LEU A 143 -41.77 47.36 40.12
CA LEU A 143 -41.71 48.23 41.31
C LEU A 143 -42.65 49.44 41.25
N LEU A 144 -42.88 50.01 40.05
CA LEU A 144 -43.83 51.11 39.87
C LEU A 144 -45.28 50.63 40.03
N CYS A 145 -45.62 49.48 39.44
CA CYS A 145 -46.95 48.88 39.60
C CYS A 145 -47.27 48.52 41.05
N GLU A 146 -46.29 48.03 41.81
CA GLU A 146 -46.46 47.74 43.25
C GLU A 146 -46.68 49.01 44.08
N LYS A 147 -46.09 50.15 43.68
CA LYS A 147 -46.21 51.42 44.41
C LYS A 147 -47.52 52.16 44.15
N GLU A 148 -48.10 52.03 42.96
CA GLU A 148 -49.35 52.69 42.57
C GLU A 148 -50.60 51.97 43.11
N ALA A 149 -50.46 50.73 43.58
CA ALA A 149 -51.51 49.99 44.29
C ALA A 149 -51.72 50.45 45.75
N GLU A 150 -50.96 51.44 46.23
CA GLU A 150 -51.25 52.14 47.49
C GLU A 150 -52.43 53.09 47.26
N PRO A 151 -53.59 52.89 47.90
CA PRO A 151 -54.85 53.53 47.51
C PRO A 151 -54.76 55.04 47.66
N ALA A 152 -54.73 55.74 46.52
CA ALA A 152 -54.89 57.18 46.48
C ALA A 152 -56.30 57.54 46.98
N GLU A 153 -56.36 58.17 48.15
CA GLU A 153 -57.57 58.84 48.63
C GLU A 153 -58.00 59.90 47.59
N PRO A 154 -59.30 59.98 47.25
CA PRO A 154 -59.79 60.84 46.18
C PRO A 154 -59.84 62.30 46.64
N VAL A 155 -58.92 63.12 46.15
CA VAL A 155 -59.06 64.58 46.22
C VAL A 155 -59.52 65.08 44.85
N LEU A 156 -60.82 65.37 44.75
CA LEU A 156 -61.42 66.16 43.69
C LEU A 156 -60.94 67.63 43.81
N PRO A 157 -60.53 68.26 42.71
CA PRO A 157 -60.78 69.68 42.53
C PRO A 157 -61.56 69.98 41.25
N ALA A 158 -62.42 70.97 41.44
CA ALA A 158 -63.41 71.56 40.56
C ALA A 158 -63.00 71.80 39.10
N MET A 159 -64.02 71.62 38.25
CA MET A 159 -64.19 72.17 36.92
C MET A 159 -63.93 73.68 36.87
N GLU A 160 -63.40 74.15 35.73
CA GLU A 160 -63.95 75.19 34.81
C GLU A 160 -62.79 75.90 34.04
N PRO A 161 -63.04 76.66 32.95
CA PRO A 161 -63.44 76.18 31.62
C PRO A 161 -62.60 76.82 30.48
N MET A 162 -62.85 76.34 29.25
CA MET A 162 -62.70 77.01 27.94
C MET A 162 -61.37 77.72 27.57
N GLY A 163 -60.74 77.18 26.53
CA GLY A 163 -59.78 77.89 25.69
C GLY A 163 -59.62 77.17 24.35
N SER A 164 -60.47 77.55 23.39
CA SER A 164 -60.38 77.24 21.96
C SER A 164 -59.06 77.72 21.35
N ASP A 165 -58.40 76.90 20.52
CA ASP A 165 -57.90 77.39 19.24
C ASP A 165 -57.66 76.29 18.20
N GLU A 166 -58.09 76.58 16.97
CA GLU A 166 -57.93 75.82 15.74
C GLU A 166 -56.56 76.12 15.09
N ALA A 167 -55.93 75.13 14.45
CA ALA A 167 -55.12 75.23 13.22
C ALA A 167 -54.37 73.88 13.03
N GLN A 168 -54.79 72.97 12.15
CA GLN A 168 -54.67 73.00 10.69
C GLN A 168 -53.21 73.00 10.19
N THR A 169 -52.79 71.88 9.56
CA THR A 169 -51.88 71.68 8.40
C THR A 169 -51.15 70.32 8.57
N ALA A 170 -51.47 69.27 7.81
CA ALA A 170 -51.25 69.01 6.38
C ALA A 170 -49.81 68.55 6.05
N ALA A 171 -49.74 67.53 5.18
CA ALA A 171 -48.62 67.13 4.32
C ALA A 171 -47.43 66.42 5.02
N GLU A 172 -46.72 65.45 4.45
CA GLU A 172 -46.74 64.78 3.15
C GLU A 172 -45.56 63.79 3.13
N SER A 173 -45.70 62.80 2.24
CA SER A 173 -44.61 62.10 1.56
C SER A 173 -44.25 60.68 2.01
N ALA A 174 -43.96 59.92 0.98
CA ALA A 174 -44.20 58.50 0.80
C ALA A 174 -42.84 57.79 0.47
N PRO A 175 -42.82 56.58 -0.12
CA PRO A 175 -41.74 55.59 0.01
C PRO A 175 -40.62 55.72 -1.02
N GLN A 176 -39.47 55.08 -0.76
CA GLN A 176 -38.55 54.54 -1.77
C GLN A 176 -37.92 53.27 -1.18
N SER A 177 -38.27 52.08 -1.68
CA SER A 177 -37.69 51.33 -2.82
C SER A 177 -36.63 50.32 -2.37
#